data_AF-A0A956NH36-F1
#
_entry.id   AF-A0A956NH36-F1
#
_cell.length_a   1.000
_cell.length_b   1.000
_cell.length_c   1.000
_cell.angle_alpha   90.00
_cell.angle_beta   90.00
_cell.angle_gamma   90.00
#
_symmetry.space_group_name_H-M   'P 1'
#
loop_
_entity.id
_entity.type
_entity.pdbx_description
1 polymer ?
#
loop_
_entity_poly.entity_id
_entity_poly.type
_entity_poly.pdbx_seq_one_letter_code
_entity_poly.pdbx_strand_id
1 'polypeptide(L)'
;MPVSSPRTVPNQDGTGPAPPASIGDSTMRYLKSLAMAAAVLAIGVSAFAGEGSNTKCDSSTQECLDYMAQKMKDSGWVGIEMEQVEEGSGWSITKVVPGSPAEAGGMQPGDVLFAMYGIELNEANQ
;
A
#
# COMPACT_ATOMS: atom_id res chain seq x y z
N MET A 1 -12.78 -7.20 -31.01
CA MET A 1 -11.58 -8.07 -30.96
C MET A 1 -11.33 -8.40 -29.49
N PRO A 2 -11.46 -9.66 -29.03
CA PRO A 2 -11.21 -10.01 -27.65
C PRO A 2 -9.75 -10.41 -27.45
N VAL A 3 -9.07 -9.84 -26.44
CA VAL A 3 -7.75 -10.30 -26.02
C VAL A 3 -7.89 -11.04 -24.70
N SER A 4 -7.52 -12.32 -24.77
CA SER A 4 -7.58 -13.34 -23.75
C SER A 4 -6.50 -13.21 -22.68
N SER A 5 -6.85 -13.73 -21.50
CA SER A 5 -6.05 -13.92 -20.29
C SER A 5 -5.05 -15.11 -20.44
N PRO A 6 -4.42 -15.60 -19.35
CA PRO A 6 -3.04 -15.36 -18.94
C PRO A 6 -2.11 -16.55 -19.25
N ARG A 7 -0.78 -16.36 -19.19
CA ARG A 7 0.18 -17.45 -19.34
C ARG A 7 1.13 -17.56 -18.15
N THR A 8 0.88 -18.59 -17.35
CA THR A 8 1.81 -19.26 -16.43
C THR A 8 3.01 -19.79 -17.21
N VAL A 9 4.22 -19.66 -16.67
CA VAL A 9 5.40 -20.36 -17.20
C VAL A 9 5.94 -21.33 -16.13
N PRO A 10 6.13 -22.62 -16.46
CA PRO A 10 6.51 -23.66 -15.52
C PRO A 10 8.03 -23.74 -15.29
N ASN A 11 8.37 -24.39 -14.17
CA ASN A 11 9.67 -24.91 -13.77
C ASN A 11 10.11 -26.08 -14.68
N GLN A 12 11.43 -26.27 -14.87
CA GLN A 12 12.21 -27.52 -14.93
C GLN A 12 13.42 -27.37 -15.88
N ASP A 13 14.62 -27.72 -15.40
CA ASP A 13 15.74 -28.36 -16.13
C ASP A 13 16.89 -28.62 -15.11
N GLY A 14 17.52 -29.78 -14.98
CA GLY A 14 17.41 -31.04 -15.70
C GLY A 14 18.19 -32.19 -15.03
N THR A 15 17.86 -33.43 -15.44
CA THR A 15 18.72 -34.61 -15.75
C THR A 15 19.99 -34.89 -14.90
N GLY A 16 20.28 -36.08 -14.35
CA GLY A 16 19.87 -37.47 -14.61
C GLY A 16 20.38 -38.45 -13.51
N PRO A 17 20.36 -39.80 -13.72
CA PRO A 17 20.18 -40.79 -12.65
C PRO A 17 21.43 -41.59 -12.22
N ALA A 18 21.39 -42.14 -11.01
CA ALA A 18 22.11 -43.37 -10.60
C ALA A 18 21.36 -44.11 -9.46
N PRO A 19 21.02 -45.41 -9.60
CA PRO A 19 20.55 -46.28 -8.50
C PRO A 19 21.67 -47.22 -8.01
N PRO A 20 21.43 -48.15 -7.06
CA PRO A 20 20.86 -47.99 -5.71
C PRO A 20 21.83 -48.53 -4.63
N ALA A 21 21.59 -48.22 -3.36
CA ALA A 21 22.14 -49.02 -2.25
C ALA A 21 21.10 -49.17 -1.15
N SER A 22 20.47 -50.35 -1.11
CA SER A 22 19.56 -50.81 -0.06
C SER A 22 20.36 -51.31 1.14
N ILE A 23 20.25 -50.67 2.31
CA ILE A 23 20.57 -51.30 3.60
C ILE A 23 19.62 -50.76 4.66
N GLY A 24 18.89 -51.66 5.32
CA GLY A 24 18.49 -51.47 6.71
C GLY A 24 17.06 -51.01 6.96
N ASP A 25 16.15 -51.97 6.87
CA ASP A 25 14.81 -51.94 7.45
C ASP A 25 14.87 -51.77 8.98
N SER A 26 13.92 -51.01 9.52
CA SER A 26 13.34 -51.18 10.86
C SER A 26 14.28 -51.32 12.05
N THR A 27 14.90 -50.23 12.50
CA THR A 27 15.11 -50.05 13.94
C THR A 27 14.87 -48.60 14.37
N MET A 28 13.97 -48.46 15.36
CA MET A 28 13.87 -47.32 16.28
C MET A 28 13.58 -45.96 15.64
N ARG A 29 12.34 -45.61 15.27
CA ARG A 29 11.21 -45.25 16.17
C ARG A 29 11.52 -44.53 17.50
N TYR A 30 12.79 -44.29 17.85
CA TYR A 30 13.23 -43.62 19.09
C TYR A 30 14.16 -42.43 18.84
N LEU A 31 14.63 -42.23 17.62
CA LEU A 31 15.32 -40.99 17.22
C LEU A 31 14.34 -39.87 16.82
N LYS A 32 13.05 -40.20 16.65
CA LYS A 32 11.98 -39.23 16.34
C LYS A 32 11.55 -38.38 17.55
N SER A 33 12.00 -38.70 18.76
CA SER A 33 11.63 -37.97 19.99
C SER A 33 12.69 -36.97 20.48
N LEU A 34 13.88 -36.91 19.86
CA LEU A 34 14.95 -35.98 20.28
C LEU A 34 15.28 -34.88 19.26
N ALA A 35 14.68 -34.90 18.07
CA ALA A 35 14.79 -33.82 17.09
C ALA A 35 13.70 -32.73 17.25
N MET A 36 12.97 -32.71 18.37
CA MET A 36 11.95 -31.71 18.72
C MET A 36 12.49 -30.65 19.71
N ALA A 37 13.79 -30.35 19.68
CA ALA A 37 14.39 -29.34 20.57
C ALA A 37 15.33 -28.35 19.86
N ALA A 38 15.49 -28.41 18.53
CA ALA A 38 16.43 -27.57 17.79
C ALA A 38 15.80 -26.72 16.67
N ALA A 39 14.47 -26.57 16.64
CA ALA A 39 13.76 -25.73 15.67
C ALA A 39 13.12 -24.47 16.28
N VAL A 40 13.43 -24.15 17.55
CA VAL A 40 12.82 -23.03 18.30
C VAL A 40 13.75 -21.81 18.43
N LEU A 41 14.99 -21.86 17.92
CA LEU A 41 16.03 -20.85 18.18
C LEU A 41 16.42 -19.93 17.02
N ALA A 42 15.71 -19.94 15.88
CA ALA A 42 16.10 -19.14 14.70
C ALA A 42 14.98 -18.30 14.07
N ILE A 43 13.92 -17.96 14.83
CA ILE A 43 12.93 -16.95 14.41
C ILE A 43 12.73 -15.97 15.57
N GLY A 44 13.81 -15.30 15.96
CA GLY A 44 13.79 -14.22 16.95
C GLY A 44 14.37 -12.97 16.32
N VAL A 45 13.74 -11.82 16.59
CA VAL A 45 14.06 -10.46 16.10
C VAL A 45 13.40 -10.06 14.77
N SER A 46 12.07 -9.99 14.75
CA SER A 46 11.43 -8.85 14.06
C SER A 46 11.59 -7.63 14.97
N ALA A 47 12.52 -6.76 14.58
CA ALA A 47 12.84 -5.52 15.26
C ALA A 47 11.60 -4.61 15.39
N PHE A 48 11.33 -4.15 16.60
CA PHE A 48 10.49 -2.99 16.84
C PHE A 48 11.13 -1.79 16.15
N ALA A 49 10.49 -1.30 15.09
CA ALA A 49 10.86 -0.04 14.44
C ALA A 49 9.71 0.95 14.67
N GLY A 50 10.01 2.02 15.42
CA GLY A 50 9.23 3.27 15.37
C GLY A 50 8.58 3.74 16.68
N GLU A 51 9.35 3.94 17.75
CA GLU A 51 8.98 4.93 18.77
C GLU A 51 9.25 6.33 18.18
N GLY A 52 8.25 6.87 17.49
CA GLY A 52 8.30 8.16 16.84
C GLY A 52 6.94 8.84 17.00
N SER A 53 6.79 9.56 18.10
CA SER A 53 5.63 10.36 18.46
C SER A 53 5.29 11.38 17.38
N ASN A 54 4.42 11.00 16.44
CA ASN A 54 3.48 11.80 15.64
C ASN A 54 2.70 10.88 14.66
N THR A 55 2.33 9.68 15.11
CA THR A 55 1.74 8.65 14.25
C THR A 55 0.27 8.97 14.00
N LYS A 56 -0.07 9.34 12.76
CA LYS A 56 -1.48 9.47 12.31
C LYS A 56 -2.25 8.13 12.37
N CYS A 57 -1.57 7.03 12.60
CA CYS A 57 -2.14 5.70 12.82
C CYS A 57 -1.52 5.05 14.06
N ASP A 58 -2.33 4.67 15.04
CA ASP A 58 -1.92 3.94 16.26
C ASP A 58 -2.08 2.40 16.10
N SER A 59 -2.14 1.90 14.86
CA SER A 59 -2.41 0.49 14.54
C SER A 59 -1.20 -0.19 13.89
N SER A 60 -1.30 -1.52 13.67
CA SER A 60 -0.29 -2.22 12.88
C SER A 60 -0.18 -1.66 11.46
N THR A 61 0.96 -1.85 10.78
CA THR A 61 1.21 -1.29 9.45
C THR A 61 0.11 -1.68 8.45
N GLN A 62 -0.28 -2.94 8.42
CA GLN A 62 -1.29 -3.40 7.45
C GLN A 62 -2.68 -2.86 7.78
N GLU A 63 -3.06 -2.80 9.06
CA GLU A 63 -4.33 -2.21 9.46
C GLU A 63 -4.39 -0.71 9.13
N CYS A 64 -3.28 0.02 9.30
CA CYS A 64 -3.22 1.44 8.91
C CYS A 64 -3.32 1.59 7.38
N LEU A 65 -2.62 0.76 6.61
CA LEU A 65 -2.69 0.80 5.15
C LEU A 65 -4.11 0.49 4.66
N ASP A 66 -4.76 -0.51 5.23
CA ASP A 66 -6.14 -0.85 4.92
C ASP A 66 -7.08 0.29 5.32
N TYR A 67 -6.89 0.89 6.49
CA TYR A 67 -7.66 2.05 6.94
C TYR A 67 -7.54 3.24 5.97
N MET A 68 -6.31 3.59 5.58
CA MET A 68 -6.06 4.68 4.64
C MET A 68 -6.64 4.36 3.26
N ALA A 69 -6.46 3.13 2.76
CA ALA A 69 -7.04 2.69 1.51
C ALA A 69 -8.57 2.78 1.53
N GLN A 70 -9.22 2.39 2.64
CA GLN A 70 -10.67 2.54 2.78
C GLN A 70 -11.11 4.01 2.81
N LYS A 71 -10.39 4.87 3.53
CA LYS A 71 -10.69 6.31 3.59
C LYS A 71 -10.54 7.00 2.24
N MET A 72 -9.60 6.56 1.42
CA MET A 72 -9.35 7.17 0.12
C MET A 72 -10.27 6.65 -1.01
N LYS A 73 -10.98 5.53 -0.82
CA LYS A 73 -11.89 4.97 -1.84
C LYS A 73 -13.03 5.91 -2.21
N ASP A 74 -13.56 6.65 -1.23
CA ASP A 74 -14.71 7.53 -1.42
C ASP A 74 -14.30 9.00 -1.63
N SER A 75 -13.00 9.33 -1.51
CA SER A 75 -12.50 10.67 -1.76
C SER A 75 -12.09 10.85 -3.22
N GLY A 76 -12.59 11.92 -3.85
CA GLY A 76 -12.11 12.34 -5.16
C GLY A 76 -10.78 13.10 -5.06
N TRP A 77 -9.93 12.98 -6.08
CA TRP A 77 -8.73 13.79 -6.23
C TRP A 77 -8.90 14.78 -7.40
N VAL A 78 -8.77 16.08 -7.12
CA VAL A 78 -8.98 17.15 -8.10
C VAL A 78 -7.68 17.55 -8.79
N GLY A 79 -6.58 17.68 -8.02
CA GLY A 79 -5.25 18.01 -8.54
C GLY A 79 -4.93 19.51 -8.61
N ILE A 80 -5.27 20.27 -7.56
CA ILE A 80 -4.95 21.69 -7.42
C ILE A 80 -4.23 21.95 -6.09
N GLU A 81 -3.34 22.94 -6.08
CA GLU A 81 -2.81 23.57 -4.87
C GLU A 81 -3.44 24.97 -4.76
N MET A 82 -3.75 25.39 -3.54
CA MET A 82 -4.50 26.62 -3.28
C MET A 82 -3.90 27.42 -2.13
N GLU A 83 -4.11 28.72 -2.14
CA GLU A 83 -3.77 29.65 -1.08
C GLU A 83 -4.97 30.56 -0.77
N GLN A 84 -5.14 30.92 0.50
CA GLN A 84 -6.23 31.79 0.91
C GLN A 84 -5.95 33.23 0.44
N VAL A 85 -6.95 33.89 -0.11
CA VAL A 85 -6.84 35.31 -0.47
C VAL A 85 -6.99 36.16 0.79
N GLU A 86 -6.07 37.11 1.03
CA GLU A 86 -5.97 37.91 2.27
C GLU A 86 -7.28 38.63 2.66
N GLU A 87 -8.09 39.03 1.68
CA GLU A 87 -9.38 39.71 1.90
C GLU A 87 -10.57 38.76 2.11
N GLY A 88 -10.32 37.45 2.27
CA GLY A 88 -11.34 36.46 2.65
C GLY A 88 -12.32 36.06 1.54
N SER A 89 -12.06 36.46 0.28
CA SER A 89 -12.98 36.25 -0.84
C SER A 89 -12.82 34.91 -1.58
N GLY A 90 -12.12 33.94 -0.98
CA GLY A 90 -11.97 32.58 -1.53
C GLY A 90 -10.53 32.07 -1.54
N TRP A 91 -10.29 31.05 -2.36
CA TRP A 91 -9.02 30.34 -2.49
C TRP A 91 -8.45 30.52 -3.89
N SER A 92 -7.27 31.11 -4.00
CA SER A 92 -6.55 31.24 -5.27
C SER A 92 -5.86 29.93 -5.61
N ILE A 93 -6.04 29.43 -6.83
CA ILE A 93 -5.31 28.27 -7.33
C ILE A 93 -3.88 28.71 -7.63
N THR A 94 -2.90 28.14 -6.94
CA THR A 94 -1.48 28.44 -7.13
C THR A 94 -0.82 27.49 -8.13
N LYS A 95 -1.36 26.28 -8.26
CA LYS A 95 -0.85 25.26 -9.19
C LYS A 95 -1.92 24.25 -9.57
N VAL A 96 -1.85 23.79 -10.82
CA VAL A 96 -2.63 22.67 -11.34
C VAL A 96 -1.68 21.52 -11.64
N VAL A 97 -2.00 20.31 -11.18
CA VAL A 97 -1.17 19.13 -11.37
C VAL A 97 -1.35 18.59 -12.81
N PRO A 98 -0.28 18.35 -13.58
CA PRO A 98 -0.40 17.78 -14.91
C PRO A 98 -1.07 16.39 -14.91
N GLY A 99 -1.94 16.13 -15.88
CA GLY A 99 -2.73 14.91 -16.01
C GLY A 99 -3.88 14.78 -15.00
N SER A 100 -4.19 15.83 -14.24
CA SER A 100 -5.25 15.81 -13.23
C SER A 100 -6.64 16.08 -13.82
N PRO A 101 -7.72 15.72 -13.10
CA PRO A 101 -9.06 16.16 -13.44
C PRO A 101 -9.22 17.68 -13.53
N ALA A 102 -8.49 18.46 -12.72
CA ALA A 102 -8.48 19.91 -12.81
C ALA A 102 -7.90 20.44 -14.13
N GLU A 103 -6.79 19.86 -14.60
CA GLU A 103 -6.22 20.20 -15.90
C GLU A 103 -7.21 19.85 -17.03
N ALA A 104 -7.81 18.66 -16.97
CA ALA A 104 -8.83 18.24 -17.94
C ALA A 104 -10.08 19.13 -17.91
N GLY A 105 -10.41 19.67 -16.73
CA GLY A 105 -11.49 20.65 -16.52
C GLY A 105 -11.14 22.08 -16.95
N GLY A 106 -9.89 22.33 -17.34
CA GLY A 106 -9.42 23.63 -17.80
C GLY A 106 -9.14 24.64 -16.69
N MET A 107 -8.99 24.20 -15.43
CA MET A 107 -8.58 25.08 -14.34
C MET A 107 -7.16 25.59 -14.58
N GLN A 108 -6.87 26.80 -14.10
CA GLN A 108 -5.57 27.45 -14.27
C GLN A 108 -5.07 28.08 -12.97
N PRO A 109 -3.74 28.20 -12.79
CA PRO A 109 -3.19 29.07 -11.76
C PRO A 109 -3.71 30.50 -11.91
N GLY A 110 -4.14 31.10 -10.81
CA GLY A 110 -4.76 32.43 -10.76
C GLY A 110 -6.30 32.41 -10.76
N ASP A 111 -6.94 31.27 -11.02
CA ASP A 111 -8.38 31.11 -10.80
C ASP A 111 -8.70 31.21 -9.30
N VAL A 112 -9.87 31.78 -8.97
CA VAL A 112 -10.34 31.87 -7.58
C VAL A 112 -11.51 30.92 -7.37
N LEU A 113 -11.32 29.95 -6.48
CA LEU A 113 -12.35 29.04 -6.02
C LEU A 113 -13.19 29.72 -4.92
N PHE A 114 -14.41 30.09 -5.29
CA PHE A 114 -15.36 30.77 -4.40
C PHE A 114 -16.33 29.80 -3.70
N ALA A 115 -16.79 28.78 -4.42
CA ALA A 115 -17.78 27.83 -3.91
C ALA A 115 -17.59 26.45 -4.54
N MET A 116 -18.00 25.41 -3.81
CA MET A 116 -18.02 24.03 -4.27
C MET A 116 -19.38 23.41 -3.95
N TYR A 117 -20.03 22.81 -4.95
CA TYR A 117 -21.41 22.31 -4.85
C TYR A 117 -22.43 23.35 -4.34
N GLY A 118 -22.20 24.63 -4.65
CA GLY A 118 -23.04 25.75 -4.19
C GLY A 118 -22.81 26.17 -2.74
N ILE A 119 -21.84 25.57 -2.05
CA ILE A 119 -21.42 25.95 -0.69
C ILE A 119 -20.22 26.88 -0.82
N GLU A 120 -20.34 28.09 -0.28
CA GLU A 120 -19.25 29.07 -0.23
C GLU A 120 -18.09 28.57 0.64
N LEU A 121 -16.86 28.77 0.16
CA LEU A 121 -15.65 28.43 0.89
C LEU A 121 -15.28 29.59 1.83
N ASN A 122 -15.56 29.41 3.10
CA ASN A 122 -15.24 30.34 4.18
C ASN A 122 -14.70 29.55 5.38
N GLU A 123 -14.18 30.24 6.40
CA GLU A 123 -13.59 29.62 7.61
C GLU A 123 -14.46 28.57 8.31
N ALA A 124 -15.78 28.60 8.15
CA ALA A 124 -16.68 27.65 8.79
C ALA A 124 -16.80 26.31 8.06
N ASN A 125 -16.41 26.23 6.78
CA ASN A 125 -16.73 25.10 5.89
C ASN A 125 -15.50 24.58 5.09
N GLN A 126 -14.28 24.89 5.54
CA GLN A 126 -13.03 24.45 4.91
C GLN A 126 -12.65 23.03 5.33
#